data_AF-A0A9Q1HA72-F1
#
_entry.id   AF-A0A9Q1HA72-F1
#
_cell.length_a   1.000
_cell.length_b   1.000
_cell.length_c   1.000
_cell.angle_alpha   90.00
_cell.angle_beta   90.00
_cell.angle_gamma   90.00
#
_symmetry.space_group_name_H-M   'P 1'
#
loop_
_entity.id
_entity.type
_entity.pdbx_description
1 polymer ?
#
loop_
_entity_poly.entity_id
_entity_poly.type
_entity_poly.pdbx_seq_one_letter_code
_entity_poly.pdbx_strand_id
1 'polypeptide(L)'
;MEKLFLVLFVFSVTVQADEPYCNRGCPTFWTPYGRGCYRYIAEPKTWVEAEQTCRSFAGSRGLGHLVSIVTEDENSFITQLVSHSRTIVQSDHETCSGHAADPTQAKVLADEQEQEPVNADAAHIPERAGTHTIQNTLTWIGLSDIRSSGNFAWSDNSRVTYTNWLNEQNIEIFEGRDNRDYKKQKRDYEERKHEDEQQEPASGGECAHIVPVTNVLGNERSWDKWPCNDQAARSPFVCRIQWI
;
A
#
# COMPACT_ATOMS: atom_id res chain seq x y z
N MET A 1 -18.43 -7.60 75.08
CA MET A 1 -18.90 -7.74 73.68
C MET A 1 -18.27 -6.62 72.86
N GLU A 2 -17.12 -6.86 72.26
CA GLU A 2 -16.54 -5.96 71.25
C GLU A 2 -16.28 -6.79 70.00
N LYS A 3 -16.93 -6.37 68.91
CA LYS A 3 -17.07 -7.16 67.68
C LYS A 3 -15.82 -6.99 66.82
N LEU A 4 -15.03 -8.05 66.70
CA LEU A 4 -13.93 -8.17 65.77
C LEU A 4 -14.49 -8.39 64.35
N PHE A 5 -14.63 -7.32 63.57
CA PHE A 5 -14.94 -7.42 62.13
C PHE A 5 -13.63 -7.64 61.36
N LEU A 6 -13.33 -8.90 61.03
CA LEU A 6 -12.32 -9.24 60.02
C LEU A 6 -12.87 -8.90 58.63
N VAL A 7 -12.49 -7.75 58.10
CA VAL A 7 -12.76 -7.39 56.70
C VAL A 7 -11.68 -8.03 55.83
N LEU A 8 -11.97 -9.22 55.30
CA LEU A 8 -11.15 -9.84 54.26
C LEU A 8 -11.38 -9.06 52.95
N PHE A 9 -10.49 -8.10 52.67
CA PHE A 9 -10.40 -7.46 51.36
C PHE A 9 -9.84 -8.49 50.37
N VAL A 10 -10.72 -9.26 49.75
CA VAL A 10 -10.38 -10.03 48.55
C VAL A 10 -10.05 -9.02 47.46
N PHE A 11 -8.76 -8.71 47.30
CA PHE A 11 -8.26 -8.07 46.09
C PHE A 11 -8.48 -9.05 44.95
N SER A 12 -9.61 -8.93 44.27
CA SER A 12 -9.78 -9.53 42.96
C SER A 12 -8.76 -8.88 42.04
N VAL A 13 -7.64 -9.54 41.78
CA VAL A 13 -6.80 -9.20 40.63
C VAL A 13 -7.65 -9.54 39.41
N THR A 14 -8.25 -8.51 38.79
CA THR A 14 -8.87 -8.69 37.48
C THR A 14 -7.74 -8.96 36.50
N VAL A 15 -7.61 -10.20 36.05
CA VAL A 15 -6.84 -10.53 34.85
C VAL A 15 -7.52 -9.79 33.71
N GLN A 16 -6.94 -8.67 33.28
CA GLN A 16 -7.37 -8.00 32.08
C GLN A 16 -6.87 -8.87 30.92
N ALA A 17 -7.80 -9.59 30.30
CA ALA A 17 -7.52 -10.20 29.01
C ALA A 17 -7.14 -9.04 28.07
N ASP A 18 -5.93 -9.09 27.51
CA ASP A 18 -5.56 -8.18 26.42
C ASP A 18 -6.56 -8.41 25.28
N GLU A 19 -7.43 -7.43 25.07
CA GLU A 19 -8.33 -7.39 23.92
C GLU A 19 -7.48 -7.50 22.64
N PRO A 20 -7.89 -8.32 21.66
CA PRO A 20 -7.18 -8.38 20.39
C PRO A 20 -7.18 -7.00 19.74
N TYR A 21 -5.99 -6.44 19.53
CA TYR A 21 -5.69 -5.10 19.00
C TYR A 21 -6.10 -4.89 17.53
N CYS A 22 -7.30 -5.28 17.14
CA CYS A 22 -7.90 -4.83 15.90
C CYS A 22 -9.08 -3.92 16.27
N ASN A 23 -8.83 -2.61 16.12
CA ASN A 23 -9.83 -1.59 15.82
C ASN A 23 -10.39 -0.75 16.99
N ARG A 24 -9.58 0.19 17.52
CA ARG A 24 -10.05 1.54 17.94
C ARG A 24 -8.92 2.57 17.88
N GLY A 25 -8.44 2.91 16.69
CA GLY A 25 -7.42 3.95 16.60
C GLY A 25 -7.32 4.65 15.25
N CYS A 26 -7.44 3.92 14.15
CA CYS A 26 -7.20 4.52 12.85
C CYS A 26 -8.32 5.48 12.45
N PRO A 27 -7.98 6.63 11.82
CA PRO A 27 -9.00 7.52 11.28
C PRO A 27 -9.84 6.81 10.22
N THR A 28 -11.03 7.35 9.92
CA THR A 28 -11.89 6.81 8.87
C THR A 28 -11.15 6.71 7.53
N PHE A 29 -11.34 5.60 6.82
CA PHE A 29 -10.67 5.25 5.56
C PHE A 29 -9.17 4.99 5.67
N TRP A 30 -8.70 4.55 6.83
CA TRP A 30 -7.36 4.02 7.04
C TRP A 30 -7.42 2.57 7.48
N THR A 31 -6.50 1.76 6.98
CA THR A 31 -6.40 0.33 7.27
C THR A 31 -5.41 0.11 8.42
N PRO A 32 -5.83 -0.47 9.56
CA PRO A 32 -4.90 -0.81 10.64
C PRO A 32 -4.01 -2.00 10.24
N TYR A 33 -2.72 -1.92 10.56
CA TYR A 33 -1.80 -3.05 10.48
C TYR A 33 -0.68 -2.88 11.50
N GLY A 34 -0.45 -3.89 12.34
CA GLY A 34 0.50 -3.78 13.46
C GLY A 34 0.21 -2.54 14.33
N ARG A 35 1.20 -1.65 14.46
CA ARG A 35 1.11 -0.38 15.20
C ARG A 35 0.95 0.84 14.29
N GLY A 36 0.51 0.66 13.05
CA GLY A 36 0.35 1.74 12.08
C GLY A 36 -1.05 1.79 11.49
N CYS A 37 -1.39 2.95 10.95
CA CYS A 37 -2.56 3.14 10.09
C CYS A 37 -2.07 3.45 8.68
N TYR A 38 -2.60 2.77 7.67
CA TYR A 38 -2.12 2.87 6.30
C TYR A 38 -3.23 3.30 5.36
N ARG A 39 -2.89 4.07 4.32
CA ARG A 39 -3.86 4.51 3.31
C ARG A 39 -3.21 4.65 1.95
N TYR A 40 -3.83 4.02 0.95
CA TYR A 40 -3.51 4.25 -0.46
C TYR A 40 -4.19 5.52 -0.96
N ILE A 41 -3.44 6.36 -1.69
CA ILE A 41 -3.92 7.57 -2.34
C ILE A 41 -3.72 7.41 -3.84
N ALA A 42 -4.83 7.33 -4.58
CA ALA A 42 -4.84 7.08 -6.02
C ALA A 42 -4.43 8.31 -6.86
N GLU A 43 -4.52 9.52 -6.30
CA GLU A 43 -4.18 10.75 -7.02
C GLU A 43 -2.68 10.79 -7.32
N PRO A 44 -2.24 10.83 -8.59
CA PRO A 44 -0.84 10.76 -8.91
C PRO A 44 -0.10 12.06 -8.56
N LYS A 45 0.96 11.93 -7.78
CA LYS A 45 1.82 13.04 -7.32
C LYS A 45 3.30 12.72 -7.53
N THR A 46 4.14 13.74 -7.58
CA THR A 46 5.60 13.53 -7.44
C THR A 46 5.88 12.97 -6.04
N TRP A 47 7.06 12.38 -5.83
CA TRP A 47 7.38 11.82 -4.51
C TRP A 47 7.36 12.90 -3.42
N VAL A 48 7.87 14.09 -3.74
CA VAL A 48 7.92 15.24 -2.81
C VAL A 48 6.51 15.71 -2.44
N GLU A 49 5.63 15.86 -3.43
CA GLU A 49 4.22 16.22 -3.21
C GLU A 49 3.46 15.14 -2.41
N ALA A 50 3.76 13.87 -2.66
CA ALA A 50 3.18 12.73 -1.96
C ALA A 50 3.57 12.71 -0.47
N GLU A 51 4.85 12.92 -0.16
CA GLU A 51 5.33 13.05 1.23
C GLU A 51 4.70 14.24 1.95
N GLN A 52 4.58 15.39 1.28
CA GLN A 52 3.88 16.55 1.84
C GLN A 52 2.40 16.23 2.12
N THR A 53 1.75 15.48 1.23
CA THR A 53 0.38 15.01 1.43
C THR A 53 0.29 14.12 2.67
N CYS A 54 1.18 13.13 2.82
CA CYS A 54 1.16 12.26 3.99
C CYS A 54 1.42 13.02 5.31
N ARG A 55 2.32 14.01 5.30
CA ARG A 55 2.58 14.89 6.44
C ARG A 55 1.37 15.72 6.85
N SER A 56 0.48 16.06 5.92
CA SER A 56 -0.75 16.79 6.25
C SER A 56 -1.72 16.00 7.14
N PHE A 57 -1.56 14.67 7.21
CA PHE A 57 -2.33 13.82 8.13
C PHE A 57 -1.73 13.73 9.54
N ALA A 58 -0.61 14.42 9.81
CA ALA A 58 -0.06 14.54 11.15
C ALA A 58 -1.04 15.26 12.08
N GLY A 59 -1.18 14.77 13.31
CA GLY A 59 -2.09 15.33 14.29
C GLY A 59 -1.88 14.74 15.67
N SER A 60 -2.89 14.81 16.53
CA SER A 60 -2.82 14.31 17.91
C SER A 60 -2.58 12.79 18.03
N ARG A 61 -2.75 12.05 16.92
CA ARG A 61 -2.62 10.58 16.88
C ARG A 61 -1.28 10.09 16.31
N GLY A 62 -0.41 10.98 15.84
CA GLY A 62 0.88 10.59 15.28
C GLY A 62 1.34 11.47 14.12
N LEU A 63 2.53 11.15 13.59
CA LEU A 63 3.08 11.77 12.40
C LEU A 63 2.75 10.92 11.18
N GLY A 64 2.27 11.57 10.12
CA GLY A 64 2.01 10.95 8.83
C GLY A 64 3.21 11.10 7.90
N HIS A 65 3.61 10.03 7.24
CA HIS A 65 4.69 10.01 6.26
C HIS A 65 4.35 9.04 5.13
N LEU A 66 5.08 9.11 4.01
CA LEU A 66 5.10 7.97 3.09
C LEU A 66 5.52 6.70 3.84
N VAL A 67 4.94 5.58 3.45
CA VAL A 67 5.11 4.32 4.17
C VAL A 67 6.58 3.87 4.21
N SER A 68 7.05 3.53 5.40
CA SER A 68 8.25 2.73 5.60
C SER A 68 7.88 1.25 5.64
N ILE A 69 8.73 0.40 5.04
CA ILE A 69 8.53 -1.05 4.98
C ILE A 69 9.75 -1.71 5.61
N VAL A 70 9.60 -2.16 6.85
CA VAL A 70 10.74 -2.64 7.67
C VAL A 70 10.78 -4.16 7.83
N THR A 71 9.76 -4.87 7.35
CA THR A 71 9.69 -6.33 7.34
C THR A 71 9.06 -6.86 6.04
N GLU A 72 9.29 -8.14 5.75
CA GLU A 72 8.65 -8.84 4.63
C GLU A 72 7.11 -8.90 4.78
N ASP A 73 6.61 -9.12 6.00
CA ASP A 73 5.16 -9.17 6.25
C ASP A 73 4.49 -7.81 5.96
N GLU A 74 5.13 -6.71 6.37
CA GLU A 74 4.65 -5.36 6.03
C GLU A 74 4.66 -5.15 4.52
N ASN A 75 5.72 -5.58 3.83
CA ASN A 75 5.80 -5.50 2.37
C ASN A 75 4.63 -6.23 1.69
N SER A 76 4.34 -7.46 2.15
CA SER A 76 3.21 -8.26 1.65
C SER A 76 1.87 -7.55 1.89
N PHE A 77 1.66 -7.00 3.09
CA PHE A 77 0.46 -6.24 3.42
C PHE A 77 0.29 -5.00 2.52
N ILE A 78 1.35 -4.21 2.31
CA ILE A 78 1.26 -3.01 1.47
C ILE A 78 0.98 -3.37 0.01
N THR A 79 1.62 -4.42 -0.54
CA THR A 79 1.31 -4.89 -1.90
C THR A 79 -0.17 -5.29 -2.03
N GLN A 80 -0.73 -5.98 -1.03
CA GLN A 80 -2.15 -6.31 -1.00
C GLN A 80 -3.04 -5.07 -0.89
N LEU A 81 -2.71 -4.13 0.00
CA LEU A 81 -3.46 -2.87 0.15
C LEU A 81 -3.52 -2.12 -1.18
N VAL A 82 -2.38 -2.01 -1.86
CA VAL A 82 -2.26 -1.34 -3.16
C VAL A 82 -3.05 -2.08 -4.24
N SER A 83 -3.01 -3.41 -4.27
CA SER A 83 -3.77 -4.22 -5.23
C SER A 83 -5.28 -4.10 -5.04
N HIS A 84 -5.79 -4.27 -3.81
CA HIS A 84 -7.23 -4.23 -3.54
C HIS A 84 -7.81 -2.82 -3.67
N SER A 85 -7.02 -1.78 -3.39
CA SER A 85 -7.44 -0.39 -3.58
C SER A 85 -7.61 0.01 -5.07
N ARG A 86 -7.17 -0.84 -6.01
CA ARG A 86 -7.30 -0.63 -7.48
C ARG A 86 -8.55 -1.28 -8.08
N THR A 87 -9.20 -2.20 -7.37
CA THR A 87 -10.41 -2.91 -7.82
C THR A 87 -11.66 -2.18 -7.35
N ILE A 88 -12.03 -1.07 -8.00
CA ILE A 88 -13.34 -0.44 -7.76
C ILE A 88 -14.30 -0.88 -8.87
N VAL A 89 -14.93 -2.06 -8.71
CA VAL A 89 -16.39 -2.31 -8.86
C VAL A 89 -16.67 -3.68 -8.20
N GLN A 90 -17.57 -3.70 -7.20
CA GLN A 90 -18.20 -4.88 -6.57
C GLN A 90 -17.29 -5.91 -5.84
N SER A 91 -17.19 -5.78 -4.52
CA SER A 91 -17.80 -6.74 -3.56
C SER A 91 -17.26 -6.49 -2.15
N ASP A 92 -18.17 -6.17 -1.24
CA ASP A 92 -18.23 -6.49 0.18
C ASP A 92 -16.99 -6.32 1.08
N HIS A 93 -17.23 -5.62 2.19
CA HIS A 93 -16.34 -5.36 3.30
C HIS A 93 -15.82 -6.67 3.94
N GLU A 94 -14.66 -7.18 3.51
CA GLU A 94 -13.99 -8.30 4.17
C GLU A 94 -13.12 -7.85 5.35
N THR A 95 -13.42 -8.51 6.48
CA THR A 95 -13.05 -8.22 7.85
C THR A 95 -11.56 -8.49 8.14
N CYS A 96 -11.01 -7.79 9.13
CA CYS A 96 -9.66 -8.02 9.66
C CYS A 96 -9.45 -9.50 9.99
N SER A 97 -8.50 -10.14 9.31
CA SER A 97 -8.17 -11.55 9.55
C SER A 97 -7.36 -11.71 10.84
N GLY A 98 -8.05 -12.18 11.87
CA GLY A 98 -7.49 -12.73 13.09
C GLY A 98 -8.61 -13.43 13.87
N HIS A 99 -8.55 -14.76 13.93
CA HIS A 99 -9.46 -15.75 14.54
C HIS A 99 -10.44 -16.45 13.57
N ALA A 100 -10.52 -17.78 13.76
CA ALA A 100 -11.20 -18.75 12.91
C ALA A 100 -12.69 -18.45 12.72
N ALA A 101 -13.20 -18.72 11.51
CA ALA A 101 -14.62 -18.64 11.19
C ALA A 101 -15.45 -19.52 12.14
N ASP A 102 -16.46 -18.92 12.77
CA ASP A 102 -17.55 -19.60 13.46
C ASP A 102 -18.40 -20.35 12.41
N PRO A 103 -18.53 -21.70 12.47
CA PRO A 103 -19.22 -22.48 11.45
C PRO A 103 -20.76 -22.36 11.51
N THR A 104 -21.34 -21.51 12.35
CA THR A 104 -22.77 -21.58 12.69
C THR A 104 -23.72 -20.63 11.92
N GLN A 105 -23.28 -19.94 10.87
CA GLN A 105 -24.15 -19.03 10.09
C GLN A 105 -24.41 -19.40 8.61
N ALA A 106 -24.34 -20.69 8.26
CA ALA A 106 -24.81 -21.17 6.97
C ALA A 106 -26.31 -21.53 6.99
N LYS A 107 -27.18 -20.54 6.80
CA LYS A 107 -28.55 -20.66 6.24
C LYS A 107 -29.09 -19.23 6.12
N VAL A 108 -29.66 -18.78 5.00
CA VAL A 108 -31.05 -19.05 4.62
C VAL A 108 -31.30 -18.52 3.18
N LEU A 109 -32.01 -19.34 2.39
CA LEU A 109 -32.84 -19.07 1.19
C LEU A 109 -32.16 -18.78 -0.16
N ALA A 110 -32.00 -19.87 -0.92
CA ALA A 110 -32.24 -19.91 -2.35
C ALA A 110 -33.75 -20.05 -2.60
N ASP A 111 -34.30 -19.33 -3.59
CA ASP A 111 -35.42 -19.82 -4.40
C ASP A 111 -35.52 -19.07 -5.75
N GLU A 112 -36.12 -19.75 -6.73
CA GLU A 112 -35.92 -19.70 -8.19
C GLU A 112 -36.60 -18.55 -9.01
N GLN A 113 -36.30 -18.58 -10.33
CA GLN A 113 -37.10 -18.16 -11.52
C GLN A 113 -36.67 -16.85 -12.23
N GLU A 114 -36.53 -16.73 -13.56
CA GLU A 114 -36.57 -17.58 -14.76
C GLU A 114 -35.93 -16.77 -15.94
N GLN A 115 -35.58 -17.42 -17.05
CA GLN A 115 -34.78 -16.90 -18.18
C GLN A 115 -35.58 -16.40 -19.40
N GLU A 116 -35.02 -15.37 -20.08
CA GLU A 116 -35.05 -15.02 -21.55
C GLU A 116 -36.32 -14.34 -22.16
N PRO A 117 -36.25 -13.54 -23.28
CA PRO A 117 -35.18 -13.49 -24.30
C PRO A 117 -34.70 -12.09 -24.81
N VAL A 118 -33.56 -12.16 -25.51
CA VAL A 118 -32.95 -11.21 -26.46
C VAL A 118 -33.90 -10.38 -27.35
N ASN A 119 -33.64 -9.06 -27.43
CA ASN A 119 -33.96 -8.28 -28.63
C ASN A 119 -32.81 -7.32 -28.97
N ALA A 120 -32.39 -7.37 -30.23
CA ALA A 120 -31.25 -6.67 -30.78
C ALA A 120 -31.72 -5.37 -31.43
N ASP A 121 -31.20 -4.24 -30.97
CA ASP A 121 -31.13 -3.02 -31.78
C ASP A 121 -29.75 -2.39 -31.57
N ALA A 122 -29.02 -2.31 -32.67
CA ALA A 122 -27.64 -1.88 -32.73
C ALA A 122 -27.52 -0.37 -32.50
N ALA A 123 -26.92 0.02 -31.38
CA ALA A 123 -26.30 1.33 -31.22
C ALA A 123 -24.77 1.13 -31.15
N HIS A 124 -24.07 1.81 -32.04
CA HIS A 124 -22.62 1.92 -32.12
C HIS A 124 -22.03 2.31 -30.76
N ILE A 125 -21.49 1.35 -30.01
CA ILE A 125 -20.71 1.61 -28.80
C ILE A 125 -19.29 1.95 -29.26
N PRO A 126 -18.74 3.15 -28.93
CA PRO A 126 -17.37 3.46 -29.27
C PRO A 126 -16.45 2.46 -28.56
N GLU A 127 -15.50 1.93 -29.31
CA GLU A 127 -14.41 1.08 -28.85
C GLU A 127 -13.86 1.63 -27.53
N ARG A 128 -14.07 0.89 -26.44
CA ARG A 128 -13.67 1.27 -25.08
C ARG A 128 -12.16 1.32 -25.03
N ALA A 129 -11.59 2.51 -25.25
CA ALA A 129 -10.23 2.80 -24.88
C ALA A 129 -10.05 2.53 -23.37
N GLY A 130 -9.16 1.60 -23.03
CA GLY A 130 -8.50 1.56 -21.72
C GLY A 130 -9.18 0.77 -20.61
N THR A 131 -9.23 -0.56 -20.71
CA THR A 131 -9.23 -1.44 -19.52
C THR A 131 -7.82 -1.86 -19.07
N HIS A 132 -6.76 -1.41 -19.76
CA HIS A 132 -5.36 -1.78 -19.50
C HIS A 132 -4.55 -0.82 -18.62
N THR A 133 -5.09 0.31 -18.17
CA THR A 133 -4.27 1.36 -17.52
C THR A 133 -4.25 1.31 -15.98
N ILE A 134 -5.06 0.48 -15.32
CA ILE A 134 -5.27 0.54 -13.86
C ILE A 134 -4.54 -0.58 -13.08
N GLN A 135 -4.15 -1.67 -13.73
CA GLN A 135 -3.49 -2.79 -13.04
C GLN A 135 -1.97 -2.61 -12.91
N ASN A 136 -1.36 -1.76 -13.75
CA ASN A 136 0.11 -1.64 -13.90
C ASN A 136 0.66 -0.29 -13.40
N THR A 137 0.03 0.34 -12.39
CA THR A 137 0.51 1.61 -11.86
C THR A 137 1.59 1.40 -10.79
N LEU A 138 2.71 2.13 -10.88
CA LEU A 138 3.72 2.19 -9.82
C LEU A 138 3.12 2.87 -8.56
N THR A 139 3.67 2.64 -7.37
CA THR A 139 3.15 3.29 -6.15
C THR A 139 4.25 3.73 -5.20
N TRP A 140 4.33 5.03 -4.88
CA TRP A 140 5.41 5.58 -4.08
C TRP A 140 5.39 5.06 -2.65
N ILE A 141 6.59 4.81 -2.13
CA ILE A 141 6.88 4.52 -0.72
C ILE A 141 7.93 5.51 -0.19
N GLY A 142 8.18 5.51 1.11
CA GLY A 142 9.00 6.54 1.76
C GLY A 142 10.51 6.41 1.60
N LEU A 143 11.02 5.39 0.89
CA LEU A 143 12.45 5.16 0.75
C LEU A 143 13.02 6.08 -0.35
N SER A 144 14.03 6.87 -0.02
CA SER A 144 14.70 7.75 -0.99
C SER A 144 16.12 8.07 -0.56
N ASP A 145 16.96 8.48 -1.51
CA ASP A 145 18.32 8.97 -1.25
C ASP A 145 18.44 10.50 -1.43
N ILE A 146 17.30 11.21 -1.55
CA ILE A 146 17.23 12.66 -1.80
C ILE A 146 18.02 13.50 -0.78
N ARG A 147 18.23 12.99 0.43
CA ARG A 147 19.02 13.66 1.49
C ARG A 147 20.52 13.38 1.37
N SER A 148 20.92 12.28 0.76
CA SER A 148 22.31 11.86 0.60
C SER A 148 22.38 10.85 -0.54
N SER A 149 22.82 11.32 -1.71
CA SER A 149 22.92 10.50 -2.93
C SER A 149 23.64 9.18 -2.66
N GLY A 150 23.04 8.07 -3.11
CA GLY A 150 23.51 6.71 -2.87
C GLY A 150 23.17 6.12 -1.51
N ASN A 151 22.69 6.92 -0.55
CA ASN A 151 22.32 6.49 0.80
C ASN A 151 20.81 6.56 1.01
N PHE A 152 20.11 5.48 0.67
CA PHE A 152 18.66 5.38 0.84
C PHE A 152 18.25 5.37 2.32
N ALA A 153 17.27 6.19 2.67
CA ALA A 153 16.67 6.30 4.00
C ALA A 153 15.15 6.48 3.90
N TRP A 154 14.43 6.03 4.94
CA TRP A 154 12.99 6.25 5.03
C TRP A 154 12.68 7.71 5.41
N SER A 155 11.63 8.29 4.80
CA SER A 155 11.23 9.68 5.02
C SER A 155 10.80 9.99 6.46
N ASP A 156 10.32 8.97 7.17
CA ASP A 156 9.89 8.97 8.58
C ASP A 156 11.04 8.72 9.58
N ASN A 157 12.29 8.61 9.09
CA ASN A 157 13.48 8.25 9.86
C ASN A 157 13.48 6.84 10.48
N SER A 158 12.61 5.93 10.01
CA SER A 158 12.71 4.52 10.35
C SER A 158 14.05 3.94 9.89
N ARG A 159 14.54 2.91 10.58
CA ARG A 159 15.77 2.20 10.18
C ARG A 159 15.51 1.36 8.93
N VAL A 160 16.43 1.39 7.98
CA VAL A 160 16.38 0.52 6.80
C VAL A 160 16.86 -0.88 7.22
N THR A 161 15.93 -1.74 7.63
CA THR A 161 16.20 -3.13 8.06
C THR A 161 15.77 -4.18 7.02
N TYR A 162 14.99 -3.78 6.04
CA TYR A 162 14.47 -4.63 4.97
C TYR A 162 14.49 -3.85 3.67
N THR A 163 14.90 -4.51 2.60
CA THR A 163 14.81 -3.98 1.24
C THR A 163 14.33 -5.08 0.31
N ASN A 164 13.59 -4.70 -0.74
CA ASN A 164 13.14 -5.65 -1.74
C ASN A 164 13.26 -5.09 -3.15
N TRP A 165 14.45 -4.63 -3.53
CA TRP A 165 14.70 -4.08 -4.86
C TRP A 165 14.44 -5.12 -5.97
N LEU A 166 13.92 -4.67 -7.11
CA LEU A 166 13.96 -5.44 -8.35
C LEU A 166 15.40 -5.76 -8.72
N ASN A 167 15.58 -6.92 -9.33
CA ASN A 167 16.84 -7.45 -9.83
C ASN A 167 16.64 -7.98 -11.26
N GLU A 168 17.73 -8.21 -11.99
CA GLU A 168 17.65 -8.68 -13.39
C GLU A 168 16.78 -9.94 -13.57
N GLN A 169 16.70 -10.80 -12.56
CA GLN A 169 15.95 -12.06 -12.61
C GLN A 169 14.42 -11.85 -12.54
N ASN A 170 13.94 -10.80 -11.88
CA ASN A 170 12.51 -10.47 -11.81
C ASN A 170 12.12 -9.33 -12.78
N ILE A 171 13.09 -8.61 -13.34
CA ILE A 171 12.86 -7.63 -14.40
C ILE A 171 12.26 -8.31 -15.65
N GLU A 172 12.80 -9.45 -16.10
CA GLU A 172 12.29 -10.14 -17.31
C GLU A 172 10.82 -10.61 -17.19
N ILE A 173 10.37 -10.91 -15.96
CA ILE A 173 9.01 -11.36 -15.65
C ILE A 173 8.05 -10.17 -15.61
N PHE A 174 8.46 -9.09 -14.94
CA PHE A 174 7.70 -7.83 -14.89
C PHE A 174 7.60 -7.15 -16.26
N GLU A 175 8.63 -7.32 -17.11
CA GLU A 175 8.71 -6.81 -18.47
C GLU A 175 7.89 -7.60 -19.50
N GLY A 176 6.84 -8.29 -19.07
CA GLY A 176 5.87 -8.91 -19.98
C GLY A 176 5.23 -7.93 -20.98
N ARG A 177 4.43 -8.49 -21.91
CA ARG A 177 3.83 -7.77 -23.05
C ARG A 177 2.94 -6.57 -22.69
N ASP A 178 2.52 -6.43 -21.43
CA ASP A 178 1.51 -5.46 -20.99
C ASP A 178 2.07 -4.16 -20.37
N ASN A 179 3.40 -4.01 -20.25
CA ASN A 179 3.98 -2.83 -19.58
C ASN A 179 4.82 -1.94 -20.49
N ARG A 180 4.27 -1.59 -21.66
CA ARG A 180 4.96 -0.77 -22.68
C ARG A 180 5.33 0.62 -22.17
N ASP A 181 4.43 1.25 -21.41
CA ASP A 181 4.60 2.63 -20.97
C ASP A 181 5.68 2.76 -19.89
N TYR A 182 5.69 1.84 -18.92
CA TYR A 182 6.78 1.71 -17.95
C TYR A 182 8.13 1.52 -18.66
N LYS A 183 8.21 0.60 -19.62
CA LYS A 183 9.47 0.32 -20.35
C LYS A 183 10.01 1.55 -21.06
N LYS A 184 9.11 2.31 -21.70
CA LYS A 184 9.50 3.55 -22.37
C LYS A 184 10.03 4.56 -21.35
N GLN A 185 9.27 4.80 -20.28
CA GLN A 185 9.67 5.77 -19.25
C GLN A 185 10.98 5.38 -18.55
N LYS A 186 11.18 4.09 -18.24
CA LYS A 186 12.40 3.58 -17.60
C LYS A 186 13.62 3.76 -18.49
N ARG A 187 13.52 3.41 -19.78
CA ARG A 187 14.59 3.63 -20.76
C ARG A 187 14.94 5.11 -20.88
N ASP A 188 13.93 5.97 -21.04
CA ASP A 188 14.14 7.41 -21.16
C ASP A 188 14.86 7.96 -19.91
N TYR A 189 14.60 7.41 -18.71
CA TYR A 189 15.28 7.78 -17.47
C TYR A 189 16.74 7.29 -17.42
N GLU A 190 17.00 6.03 -17.76
CA GLU A 190 18.35 5.46 -17.76
C GLU A 190 19.28 6.17 -18.76
N GLU A 191 18.75 6.56 -19.92
CA GLU A 191 19.47 7.38 -20.89
C GLU A 191 19.85 8.75 -20.30
N ARG A 192 18.90 9.46 -19.67
CA ARG A 192 19.19 10.76 -19.00
C ARG A 192 20.22 10.62 -17.89
N LYS A 193 20.13 9.56 -17.08
CA LYS A 193 21.06 9.30 -15.98
C LYS A 193 22.50 9.13 -16.48
N HIS A 194 22.69 8.41 -17.59
CA HIS A 194 24.01 8.21 -18.18
C HIS A 194 24.60 9.51 -18.74
N GLU A 195 23.77 10.43 -19.22
CA GLU A 195 24.20 11.78 -19.62
C GLU A 195 24.63 12.63 -18.41
N ASP A 196 23.86 12.58 -17.32
CA ASP A 196 24.14 13.33 -16.09
C ASP A 196 25.38 12.83 -15.33
N GLU A 197 25.76 11.55 -15.42
CA GLU A 197 27.02 11.03 -14.83
C GLU A 197 28.28 11.67 -15.44
N GLN A 198 28.17 12.35 -16.58
CA GLN A 198 29.26 13.08 -17.23
C GLN A 198 29.32 14.57 -16.82
N GLN A 199 28.35 15.05 -16.02
CA GLN A 199 28.26 16.42 -15.48
C GLN A 199 27.99 16.36 -13.94
N GLU A 200 28.14 17.45 -13.17
CA GLU A 200 27.85 17.41 -11.72
C GLU A 200 26.39 16.94 -11.44
N PRO A 201 26.15 16.12 -10.40
CA PRO A 201 24.92 15.33 -10.30
C PRO A 201 23.68 16.21 -10.16
N ALA A 202 22.71 16.00 -11.06
CA ALA A 202 21.39 16.62 -11.00
C ALA A 202 20.75 16.37 -9.62
N SER A 203 20.33 17.47 -8.99
CA SER A 203 19.97 17.61 -7.57
C SER A 203 18.62 16.98 -7.16
N GLY A 204 18.23 15.85 -7.76
CA GLY A 204 16.88 15.29 -7.65
C GLY A 204 16.70 14.08 -6.74
N GLY A 205 17.74 13.27 -6.51
CA GLY A 205 17.64 11.98 -5.81
C GLY A 205 16.78 10.91 -6.51
N GLU A 206 16.98 9.68 -6.09
CA GLU A 206 16.21 8.48 -6.43
C GLU A 206 15.23 8.14 -5.29
N CYS A 207 14.01 7.77 -5.67
CA CYS A 207 12.90 7.44 -4.79
C CYS A 207 12.32 6.08 -5.18
N ALA A 208 11.81 5.35 -4.20
CA ALA A 208 11.34 3.99 -4.41
C ALA A 208 9.83 3.92 -4.70
N HIS A 209 9.45 3.06 -5.64
CA HIS A 209 8.08 2.61 -5.88
C HIS A 209 7.91 1.13 -5.62
N ILE A 210 6.72 0.71 -5.21
CA ILE A 210 6.25 -0.66 -5.37
C ILE A 210 5.87 -0.89 -6.82
N VAL A 211 6.34 -2.01 -7.35
CA VAL A 211 6.05 -2.46 -8.71
C VAL A 211 4.82 -3.37 -8.73
N PRO A 212 3.84 -3.14 -9.63
CA PRO A 212 2.58 -3.90 -9.68
C PRO A 212 2.77 -5.34 -10.12
N VAL A 213 2.02 -6.28 -9.54
CA VAL A 213 2.03 -7.71 -9.92
C VAL A 213 1.25 -7.89 -11.22
N THR A 214 1.86 -8.47 -12.26
CA THR A 214 1.18 -8.70 -13.55
C THR A 214 0.83 -10.14 -13.88
N ASN A 215 1.23 -11.17 -13.11
CA ASN A 215 0.62 -12.50 -13.21
C ASN A 215 1.00 -13.45 -12.05
N VAL A 216 0.14 -14.44 -11.84
CA VAL A 216 -0.06 -15.30 -10.65
C VAL A 216 1.07 -16.32 -10.37
N LEU A 217 2.29 -16.13 -10.88
CA LEU A 217 3.40 -17.07 -10.66
C LEU A 217 4.59 -16.35 -10.02
N GLY A 218 4.48 -16.13 -8.71
CA GLY A 218 5.64 -15.91 -7.84
C GLY A 218 5.96 -14.46 -7.50
N ASN A 219 5.30 -13.94 -6.46
CA ASN A 219 5.84 -12.99 -5.48
C ASN A 219 6.68 -11.78 -5.99
N GLU A 220 6.18 -10.97 -6.92
CA GLU A 220 6.77 -9.65 -7.16
C GLU A 220 6.25 -8.63 -6.16
N ARG A 221 6.88 -8.60 -4.99
CA ARG A 221 6.67 -7.60 -3.94
C ARG A 221 7.74 -6.50 -4.00
N SER A 222 8.34 -6.32 -5.18
CA SER A 222 9.63 -5.66 -5.34
C SER A 222 9.52 -4.17 -5.62
N TRP A 223 10.64 -3.47 -5.45
CA TRP A 223 10.71 -2.03 -5.53
C TRP A 223 11.63 -1.58 -6.66
N ASP A 224 11.27 -0.50 -7.32
CA ASP A 224 12.11 0.12 -8.35
C ASP A 224 12.48 1.56 -7.97
N LYS A 225 13.56 2.07 -8.56
CA LYS A 225 14.09 3.42 -8.36
C LYS A 225 13.66 4.35 -9.48
N TRP A 226 13.15 5.51 -9.08
CA TRP A 226 12.63 6.55 -9.97
C TRP A 226 13.07 7.94 -9.50
N PRO A 227 13.16 8.93 -10.40
CA PRO A 227 13.50 10.30 -10.03
C PRO A 227 12.42 10.89 -9.11
N CYS A 228 12.83 11.45 -7.97
CA CYS A 228 11.88 11.92 -6.94
C CYS A 228 11.01 13.10 -7.38
N ASN A 229 11.58 14.02 -8.19
CA ASN A 229 10.98 15.32 -8.50
C ASN A 229 10.65 15.52 -9.99
N ASP A 230 10.66 14.44 -10.78
CA ASP A 230 10.30 14.49 -12.19
C ASP A 230 8.77 14.54 -12.34
N GLN A 231 8.26 15.53 -13.07
CA GLN A 231 6.83 15.70 -13.31
C GLN A 231 6.25 14.59 -14.21
N ALA A 232 7.09 13.89 -14.97
CA ALA A 232 6.70 12.69 -15.69
C ALA A 232 6.59 11.45 -14.79
N ALA A 233 7.21 11.47 -13.60
CA ALA A 233 7.22 10.35 -12.65
C ALA A 233 6.11 10.45 -11.58
N ARG A 234 4.93 10.97 -11.92
CA ARG A 234 3.83 11.09 -10.96
C ARG A 234 3.14 9.76 -10.75
N SER A 235 2.86 9.42 -9.50
CA SER A 235 2.30 8.11 -9.15
C SER A 235 1.39 8.18 -7.92
N PRO A 236 0.42 7.24 -7.79
CA PRO A 236 -0.23 6.95 -6.52
C PRO A 236 0.80 6.64 -5.42
N PHE A 237 0.38 6.68 -4.17
CA PHE A 237 1.28 6.53 -3.04
C PHE A 237 0.59 5.96 -1.80
N VAL A 238 1.38 5.44 -0.85
CA VAL A 238 0.86 4.93 0.42
C VAL A 238 1.38 5.77 1.58
N CYS A 239 0.45 6.30 2.37
CA CYS A 239 0.77 6.97 3.63
C CYS A 239 0.70 5.99 4.80
N ARG A 240 1.53 6.23 5.81
CA ARG A 240 1.53 5.58 7.12
C ARG A 240 1.44 6.65 8.21
N ILE A 241 0.59 6.42 9.20
CA ILE A 241 0.60 7.13 10.47
C ILE A 241 1.13 6.17 11.53
N GLN A 242 2.21 6.57 12.20
CA GLN A 242 2.75 5.84 13.34
C GLN A 242 2.30 6.52 14.64
N TRP A 243 1.73 5.75 15.55
CA TRP A 243 1.37 6.24 16.87
C TRP A 243 2.61 6.68 17.63
N ILE A 244 2.52 7.86 18.26
CA ILE A 244 3.52 8.38 19.22
C ILE A 244 3.25 7.78 20.59
#